data_AF-A0A1I1K1A9-F1
#
_entry.id   AF-A0A1I1K1A9-F1
#
_cell.length_a   1.000
_cell.length_b   1.000
_cell.length_c   1.000
_cell.angle_alpha   90.00
_cell.angle_beta   90.00
_cell.angle_gamma   90.00
#
_symmetry.space_group_name_H-M   'P 1'
#
loop_
_entity.id
_entity.type
_entity.pdbx_description
1 polymer ?
#
loop_
_entity_poly.entity_id
_entity_poly.type
_entity_poly.pdbx_seq_one_letter_code
_entity_poly.pdbx_strand_id
1 'polypeptide(L)' 'MGGVSIWHWIVVGVIVMLLFGRGKVSELMGDVAKGIKSFKKGMAEDETPPPAAQQPADPKVIDGVAQTANPQPAKAETKA' A
#
# COMPACT_ATOMS: atom_id res chain seq x y z
N MET A 1 35.03 -3.46 20.42
CA MET A 1 34.83 -4.12 19.12
C MET A 1 33.54 -3.55 18.51
N GLY A 2 33.59 -2.30 18.05
CA GLY A 2 32.43 -1.57 17.56
C GLY A 2 31.96 -2.16 16.25
N GLY A 3 30.88 -2.94 16.32
CA GLY A 3 30.26 -3.58 15.17
C GLY A 3 29.91 -2.54 14.11
N VAL A 4 30.11 -2.94 12.86
CA VAL A 4 29.73 -2.24 11.63
C VAL A 4 28.61 -1.22 11.87
N SER A 5 28.99 0.07 11.92
CA SER A 5 28.05 1.17 12.12
C SER A 5 26.87 1.04 11.16
N ILE A 6 25.69 1.47 11.61
CA ILE A 6 24.46 1.56 10.79
C ILE A 6 24.73 2.21 9.41
N TRP A 7 25.69 3.14 9.36
CA TRP A 7 26.20 3.75 8.13
C TRP A 7 26.74 2.76 7.10
N HIS A 8 27.45 1.71 7.52
CA HIS A 8 27.96 0.67 6.63
C HIS A 8 26.82 -0.11 5.97
N TRP A 9 25.76 -0.43 6.73
CA TRP A 9 24.60 -1.14 6.21
C TRP A 9 23.82 -0.33 5.17
N ILE A 10 23.72 0.99 5.32
CA ILE A 10 23.13 1.86 4.29
C ILE A 10 23.96 1.82 3.00
N VAL A 11 25.29 1.94 3.09
CA VAL A 11 26.18 1.91 1.93
C VAL A 11 26.12 0.55 1.22
N VAL A 12 26.12 -0.55 1.97
CA VAL A 12 25.97 -1.91 1.43
C VAL A 12 24.61 -2.07 0.75
N GLY A 13 23.53 -1.58 1.36
CA GLY A 13 22.19 -1.61 0.77
C GLY A 13 22.11 -0.90 -0.58
N VAL A 14 22.77 0.25 -0.73
CA VAL A 14 22.84 0.98 -2.00
C VAL A 14 23.60 0.20 -3.06
N ILE A 15 24.76 -0.38 -2.71
CA ILE A 15 25.56 -1.19 -3.65
C ILE A 15 24.77 -2.41 -4.12
N VAL A 16 24.11 -3.12 -3.20
CA VAL A 16 23.26 -4.28 -3.55
C VAL A 16 22.11 -3.84 -4.45
N MET A 17 21.46 -2.71 -4.16
CA MET A 17 20.37 -2.19 -4.99
C MET A 17 20.84 -1.78 -6.39
N LEU A 18 22.09 -1.31 -6.54
CA LEU A 18 22.69 -1.00 -7.85
C LEU A 18 23.07 -2.26 -8.64
N LEU A 19 23.61 -3.29 -7.98
CA LEU A 19 24.01 -4.55 -8.61
C LEU A 19 22.80 -5.38 -9.05
N PHE A 20 21.78 -5.48 -8.21
CA PHE A 20 20.58 -6.26 -8.47
C PHE A 20 19.48 -5.46 -9.21
N GLY A 21 19.55 -4.12 -9.15
CA GLY A 21 18.56 -3.22 -9.72
C GLY A 21 17.24 -3.21 -8.94
N ARG A 22 16.44 -2.14 -9.13
CA ARG A 22 15.17 -1.95 -8.41
C ARG A 22 14.09 -2.98 -8.75
N GLY A 23 14.11 -3.53 -9.97
CA GLY A 23 13.09 -4.49 -10.42
C GLY A 23 13.14 -5.80 -9.64
N LYS A 24 14.32 -6.43 -9.56
CA LYS A 24 14.49 -7.74 -8.92
C LYS A 24 14.33 -7.68 -7.40
N VAL A 25 14.86 -6.64 -6.76
CA VAL A 25 14.74 -6.48 -5.31
C VAL A 25 13.28 -6.25 -4.88
N SER A 26 12.49 -5.45 -5.61
CA SER A 26 11.07 -5.25 -5.28
C SER A 26 10.22 -6.50 -5.46
N GLU A 27 10.47 -7.29 -6.51
CA GLU A 27 9.74 -8.54 -6.78
C GLU A 27 10.04 -9.58 -5.69
N LEU A 28 11.32 -9.80 -5.36
CA LEU A 28 11.76 -10.72 -4.31
C LEU A 28 11.33 -10.26 -2.91
N MET A 29 11.43 -8.96 -2.60
CA MET A 29 10.95 -8.41 -1.34
C MET A 29 9.43 -8.57 -1.20
N GLY A 30 8.68 -8.48 -2.31
CA GLY A 30 7.24 -8.70 -2.32
C GLY A 30 6.84 -10.12 -1.93
N ASP A 31 7.51 -11.12 -2.50
CA ASP A 31 7.25 -12.54 -2.17
C ASP A 31 7.73 -12.91 -0.76
N VAL A 32 8.87 -12.38 -0.33
CA VAL A 32 9.37 -12.54 1.05
C VAL A 32 8.41 -11.87 2.04
N ALA A 33 7.92 -10.66 1.76
CA ALA A 33 6.98 -9.96 2.60
C ALA A 33 5.64 -10.70 2.72
N LYS A 34 5.12 -11.29 1.64
CA LYS A 34 3.93 -12.14 1.67
C LYS A 34 4.15 -13.39 2.53
N GLY A 35 5.29 -14.08 2.38
CA GLY A 35 5.63 -15.25 3.18
C GLY A 35 5.69 -14.94 4.68
N ILE A 36 6.38 -13.86 5.05
CA ILE A 36 6.50 -13.42 6.44
C ILE A 36 5.15 -12.94 6.99
N LYS A 37 4.32 -12.24 6.18
CA LYS A 37 2.99 -11.77 6.60
C LYS A 37 2.03 -12.93 6.86
N SER A 38 2.04 -13.96 6.02
CA SER A 38 1.25 -15.18 6.21
C SER A 38 1.72 -15.96 7.43
N PHE A 39 3.03 -16.04 7.67
CA PHE A 39 3.60 -16.67 8.86
C PHE A 39 3.18 -15.94 10.15
N LYS A 40 3.29 -14.60 10.16
CA LYS A 40 2.85 -13.76 11.27
C LYS A 40 1.34 -13.89 11.52
N LYS A 41 0.53 -13.90 10.47
CA LYS A 41 -0.93 -14.06 10.58
C LYS A 41 -1.32 -15.44 11.08
N GLY A 42 -0.65 -16.50 10.62
CA GLY A 42 -0.85 -17.86 11.11
C GLY A 42 -0.51 -18.01 12.60
N MET A 43 0.60 -17.41 13.06
CA MET A 43 0.94 -17.41 14.49
C MET A 43 -0.02 -16.56 15.34
N ALA A 44 -0.48 -15.41 14.82
CA ALA A 44 -1.39 -14.53 15.55
C ALA A 44 -2.83 -15.09 15.67
N GLU A 45 -3.26 -15.93 14.72
CA GLU A 45 -4.56 -16.62 14.80
C GLU A 45 -4.56 -17.75 15.84
N ASP A 46 -3.40 -18.28 16.23
CA ASP A 46 -3.27 -19.28 17.31
C ASP A 46 -3.41 -18.63 18.71
N GLU A 47 -3.01 -17.35 18.85
CA GLU A 47 -3.01 -16.63 20.14
C GLU A 47 -4.16 -15.62 20.33
N THR A 48 -4.91 -15.25 19.29
CA THR A 48 -5.97 -14.23 19.39
C THR A 48 -7.16 -14.47 18.44
N PRO A 49 -8.43 -14.36 18.90
CA PRO A 49 -9.59 -14.37 18.00
C PRO A 49 -9.56 -13.15 17.06
N PRO A 50 -10.13 -13.26 15.85
CA PRO A 50 -9.64 -12.56 14.67
C PRO A 50 -9.78 -11.03 14.76
N PRO A 51 -8.69 -10.25 14.61
CA PRO A 51 -8.79 -8.86 14.21
C PRO A 51 -9.10 -8.79 12.71
N ALA A 52 -10.13 -7.99 12.38
CA ALA A 52 -10.63 -7.78 11.03
C ALA A 52 -9.50 -7.59 10.01
N ALA A 53 -9.58 -8.36 8.92
CA ALA A 53 -8.68 -8.26 7.79
C ALA A 53 -8.58 -6.80 7.31
N GLN A 54 -7.38 -6.22 7.43
CA GLN A 54 -7.06 -4.97 6.76
C GLN A 54 -7.02 -5.23 5.26
N GLN A 55 -8.16 -4.91 4.63
CA GLN A 55 -8.35 -4.84 3.20
C GLN A 55 -7.27 -3.92 2.60
N PRO A 56 -6.54 -4.34 1.54
CA PRO A 56 -5.64 -3.45 0.82
C PRO A 56 -6.45 -2.25 0.35
N ALA A 57 -5.95 -1.04 0.66
CA ALA A 57 -6.56 0.20 0.20
C ALA A 57 -6.76 0.15 -1.32
N ASP A 58 -8.02 0.13 -1.74
CA ASP A 58 -8.42 0.36 -3.13
C ASP A 58 -7.77 1.66 -3.60
N PRO A 59 -6.94 1.65 -4.67
CA PRO A 59 -6.51 2.88 -5.30
C PRO A 59 -7.76 3.51 -5.89
N LYS A 60 -8.27 4.56 -5.23
CA LYS A 60 -9.31 5.44 -5.74
C LYS A 60 -8.93 5.84 -7.17
N VAL A 61 -9.63 5.25 -8.13
CA VAL A 61 -9.53 5.60 -9.54
C VAL A 61 -9.77 7.10 -9.64
N ILE A 62 -8.77 7.77 -10.18
CA ILE A 62 -8.83 9.14 -10.68
C ILE A 62 -9.81 9.16 -11.85
N ASP A 63 -11.11 9.16 -11.55
CA ASP A 63 -12.16 9.46 -12.53
C ASP A 63 -12.14 10.96 -12.82
N GLY A 64 -11.19 11.36 -13.66
CA GLY A 64 -11.30 12.56 -14.46
C GLY A 64 -12.32 12.34 -15.56
N VAL A 65 -13.62 12.49 -15.26
CA VAL A 65 -14.64 12.76 -16.29
C VAL A 65 -15.87 13.44 -15.69
N ALA A 66 -16.11 14.68 -16.18
CA ALA A 66 -17.40 15.35 -16.26
C ALA A 66 -18.16 15.70 -14.95
N GLN A 67 -17.65 16.70 -14.21
CA GLN A 67 -18.55 17.73 -13.66
C GLN A 67 -18.71 18.86 -14.68
N THR A 68 -19.58 18.65 -15.67
CA THR A 68 -20.14 19.72 -16.49
C THR A 68 -21.63 19.82 -16.18
N ALA A 69 -21.92 20.80 -15.31
CA ALA A 69 -23.12 21.64 -15.29
C ALA A 69 -24.38 21.07 -15.97
N ASN A 70 -25.30 20.55 -15.15
CA ASN A 70 -26.71 20.44 -15.53
C ASN A 70 -27.51 21.47 -14.70
N PRO A 71 -27.87 22.64 -15.25
CA PRO A 71 -28.76 23.58 -14.57
C PRO A 71 -30.19 23.05 -14.59
N GLN A 72 -30.67 22.64 -13.41
CA GLN A 72 -32.04 22.19 -13.19
C GLN A 72 -33.03 23.33 -13.47
N PRO A 73 -34.09 23.10 -14.28
CA PRO A 73 -34.98 24.15 -14.73
C PRO A 73 -35.93 24.64 -13.62
N ALA A 74 -36.13 25.95 -13.65
CA ALA A 74 -37.24 26.74 -13.13
C ALA A 74 -38.36 25.97 -12.39
N LYS A 75 -38.35 26.09 -11.06
CA LYS A 75 -39.53 25.90 -10.22
C LYS A 75 -40.41 27.15 -10.33
N ALA A 76 -41.23 27.20 -11.38
CA ALA A 76 -42.37 28.10 -11.47
C ALA A 76 -43.61 27.39 -10.92
N GLU A 77 -44.47 28.16 -10.24
CA GLU A 77 -45.85 27.86 -9.89
C GLU A 77 -46.11 26.86 -8.75
N THR A 78 -46.59 27.37 -7.60
CA THR A 78 -47.91 27.01 -7.02
C THR A 78 -48.15 27.93 -5.80
N LYS A 79 -48.92 29.01 -6.00
CA LYS A 79 -49.70 29.67 -4.96
C LYS A 79 -51.00 30.12 -5.61
N ALA A 80 -52.02 29.29 -5.47
CA ALA A 80 -53.43 29.65 -5.57
C ALA A 80 -54.02 29.53 -4.16
#